data_AF-A0A9W6NMK7-F1
#
_entry.id   AF-A0A9W6NMK7-F1
#
_cell.length_a   1.000
_cell.length_b   1.000
_cell.length_c   1.000
_cell.angle_alpha   90.00
_cell.angle_beta   90.00
_cell.angle_gamma   90.00
#
_symmetry.space_group_name_H-M   'P 1'
#
loop_
_entity.id
_entity.type
_entity.pdbx_description
1 polymer ?
#
loop_
_entity_poly.entity_id
_entity_poly.type
_entity_poly.pdbx_seq_one_letter_code
_entity_poly.pdbx_strand_id
1 'polypeptide(L)'
;MADVDPDANGRRETRLELRTTCPAPAAALDGAWWPRSRDSIGELIALIDALDARQAPVRLLMLNPDDWRGHPHRIEMADRSVRIAWVAMLDRSVVIGATAGGLRIDLQLMVPAAGGAAGR
;
A
#
# COMPACT_ATOMS: atom_id res chain seq x y z
N MET A 1 2.88 -34.07 -15.16
CA MET A 1 2.87 -32.87 -16.01
C MET A 1 2.04 -31.83 -15.29
N ALA A 2 2.60 -31.28 -14.21
CA ALA A 2 2.07 -30.09 -13.55
C ALA A 2 3.02 -28.98 -13.97
N ASP A 3 2.46 -28.00 -14.66
CA ASP A 3 3.15 -26.84 -15.17
C ASP A 3 3.86 -26.14 -14.01
N VAL A 4 5.15 -25.92 -14.20
CA VAL A 4 5.98 -25.15 -13.29
C VAL A 4 5.51 -23.70 -13.46
N ASP A 5 5.04 -23.05 -12.39
CA ASP A 5 5.03 -21.58 -12.34
C ASP A 5 6.44 -21.14 -11.91
N PRO A 6 7.27 -20.58 -12.80
CA PRO A 6 8.67 -20.26 -12.52
C PRO A 6 8.86 -18.82 -12.00
N ASP A 7 7.87 -18.22 -11.33
CA ASP A 7 8.02 -16.90 -10.71
C ASP A 7 8.39 -16.99 -9.22
N ALA A 8 9.43 -17.77 -8.95
CA ALA A 8 10.19 -17.72 -7.69
C ALA A 8 11.49 -16.94 -7.93
N ASN A 9 11.42 -15.78 -8.58
CA ASN A 9 12.60 -14.95 -8.83
C ASN A 9 12.31 -13.42 -8.79
N GLY A 10 12.42 -12.84 -7.60
CA GLY A 10 13.40 -11.76 -7.41
C GLY A 10 12.99 -10.31 -7.69
N ARG A 11 11.70 -9.96 -7.81
CA ARG A 11 11.30 -8.53 -7.80
C ARG A 11 10.24 -8.26 -6.75
N ARG A 12 10.55 -7.31 -5.88
CA ARG A 12 9.73 -6.84 -4.74
C ARG A 12 8.56 -5.99 -5.25
N GLU A 13 7.80 -6.49 -6.21
CA GLU A 13 6.78 -5.70 -6.91
C GLU A 13 5.46 -5.76 -6.15
N THR A 14 5.22 -4.71 -5.36
CA THR A 14 3.92 -4.40 -4.77
C THR A 14 2.88 -4.28 -5.87
N ARG A 15 1.75 -4.98 -5.72
CA ARG A 15 0.62 -4.86 -6.66
C ARG A 15 -0.24 -3.66 -6.26
N LEU A 16 -0.06 -2.57 -7.00
CA LEU A 16 -0.75 -1.29 -6.83
C LEU A 16 -1.54 -0.95 -8.10
N GLU A 17 -2.86 -0.92 -8.00
CA GLU A 17 -3.75 -0.42 -9.05
C GLU A 17 -4.12 1.02 -8.69
N LEU A 18 -3.88 2.01 -9.56
CA LEU A 18 -4.44 3.35 -9.41
C LEU A 18 -5.38 3.65 -10.59
N ARG A 19 -6.52 4.27 -10.32
CA ARG A 19 -7.52 4.69 -11.29
C ARG A 19 -7.13 6.05 -11.87
N THR A 20 -6.94 6.12 -13.17
CA THR A 20 -6.49 7.34 -13.88
C THR A 20 -7.64 8.34 -14.20
N THR A 21 -8.76 8.35 -13.47
CA THR A 21 -9.93 9.17 -13.85
C THR A 21 -10.22 10.33 -12.88
N CYS A 22 -9.92 11.55 -13.36
CA CYS A 22 -10.60 12.86 -13.23
C CYS A 22 -11.26 13.28 -11.89
N PRO A 23 -11.14 14.56 -11.45
CA PRO A 23 -11.51 14.98 -10.10
C PRO A 23 -13.03 15.10 -9.95
N ALA A 24 -13.63 14.22 -9.15
CA ALA A 24 -15.01 14.29 -8.69
C ALA A 24 -15.07 13.95 -7.18
N PRO A 25 -16.08 14.43 -6.44
CA PRO A 25 -15.95 14.64 -5.01
C PRO A 25 -15.96 13.34 -4.19
N ALA A 26 -14.93 13.17 -3.37
CA ALA A 26 -14.93 12.52 -2.06
C ALA A 26 -15.30 11.02 -1.91
N ALA A 27 -15.48 10.22 -2.96
CA ALA A 27 -15.88 8.81 -2.74
C ALA A 27 -15.34 7.75 -3.71
N ALA A 28 -14.37 8.06 -4.57
CA ALA A 28 -13.71 7.05 -5.40
C ALA A 28 -12.25 6.93 -4.96
N LEU A 29 -11.90 5.80 -4.33
CA LEU A 29 -10.51 5.52 -3.97
C LEU A 29 -9.64 5.63 -5.22
N ASP A 30 -8.56 6.41 -5.13
CA ASP A 30 -7.56 6.57 -6.18
C ASP A 30 -6.97 5.24 -6.62
N GLY A 31 -7.03 4.20 -5.79
CA GLY A 31 -6.51 2.89 -6.14
C GLY A 31 -6.79 1.79 -5.13
N ALA A 32 -6.15 0.64 -5.34
CA ALA A 32 -6.12 -0.49 -4.45
C ALA A 32 -4.70 -1.03 -4.30
N TRP A 33 -4.34 -1.40 -3.08
CA TRP A 33 -3.06 -1.96 -2.68
C TRP A 33 -3.26 -3.33 -2.05
N TRP A 34 -2.60 -4.35 -2.60
CA TRP A 34 -2.58 -5.71 -2.05
C TRP A 34 -1.26 -5.95 -1.32
N PRO A 35 -1.23 -5.84 0.02
CA PRO A 35 -0.03 -6.19 0.77
C PRO A 35 0.22 -7.70 0.67
N ARG A 36 1.48 -8.11 0.52
CA ARG A 36 1.85 -9.54 0.50
C ARG A 36 1.93 -10.10 1.92
N SER A 37 2.31 -9.26 2.87
CA SER A 37 2.49 -9.58 4.28
C SER A 37 1.91 -8.50 5.19
N ARG A 38 1.88 -8.77 6.49
CA ARG A 38 1.54 -7.79 7.53
C ARG A 38 2.78 -7.15 8.16
N ASP A 39 3.95 -7.28 7.54
CA ASP A 39 5.18 -6.61 7.98
C ASP A 39 5.16 -5.15 7.50
N SER A 40 5.08 -4.20 8.44
CA SER A 40 4.86 -2.80 8.07
C SER A 40 6.03 -2.21 7.32
N ILE A 41 7.26 -2.50 7.71
CA ILE A 41 8.44 -1.83 7.14
C ILE A 41 8.62 -2.28 5.68
N GLY A 42 8.62 -3.58 5.41
CA GLY A 42 8.84 -4.11 4.07
C GLY A 42 7.72 -3.69 3.10
N GLU A 43 6.47 -3.78 3.53
CA GLU A 43 5.31 -3.48 2.70
C GLU A 43 5.18 -1.98 2.42
N LEU A 44 5.39 -1.12 3.42
CA LEU A 44 5.36 0.33 3.23
C LEU A 44 6.52 0.80 2.33
N ILE A 45 7.72 0.22 2.45
CA ILE A 45 8.83 0.52 1.54
C ILE A 45 8.44 0.18 0.11
N ALA A 46 7.91 -1.02 -0.12
CA ALA A 46 7.55 -1.48 -1.45
C ALA A 46 6.36 -0.68 -2.03
N LEU A 47 5.42 -0.20 -1.20
CA LEU A 47 4.36 0.71 -1.63
C LEU A 47 4.91 2.08 -2.06
N ILE A 48 5.86 2.64 -1.30
CA ILE A 48 6.47 3.93 -1.63
C ILE A 48 7.24 3.84 -2.94
N ASP A 49 7.97 2.75 -3.19
CA ASP A 49 8.69 2.49 -4.43
C ASP A 49 7.74 2.41 -5.63
N ALA A 50 6.62 1.69 -5.49
CA ALA A 50 5.59 1.60 -6.53
C ALA A 50 4.92 2.96 -6.82
N LEU A 51 4.75 3.83 -5.82
CA LEU A 51 4.23 5.19 -6.01
C LEU A 51 5.27 6.10 -6.68
N ASP A 52 6.55 5.94 -6.35
CA ASP A 52 7.66 6.68 -6.95
C ASP A 52 7.80 6.37 -8.44
N ALA A 53 7.75 5.08 -8.81
CA ALA A 53 7.75 4.61 -10.20
C ALA A 53 6.60 5.19 -11.04
N ARG A 54 5.52 5.61 -10.38
CA ARG A 54 4.33 6.23 -11.00
C ARG A 54 4.35 7.76 -10.95
N GLN A 55 5.49 8.35 -10.63
CA GLN A 55 5.70 9.80 -10.52
C GLN A 55 4.78 10.46 -9.48
N ALA A 56 4.39 9.70 -8.43
CA ALA A 56 3.51 10.14 -7.35
C ALA A 56 4.21 10.10 -5.98
N PRO A 57 5.28 10.90 -5.76
CA PRO A 57 6.08 10.83 -4.55
C PRO A 57 5.30 11.26 -3.29
N VAL A 58 4.98 10.28 -2.43
CA VAL A 58 4.32 10.52 -1.12
C VAL A 58 5.30 10.94 -0.03
N ARG A 59 4.90 11.91 0.80
CA ARG A 59 5.65 12.37 1.98
C ARG A 59 5.07 11.86 3.30
N LEU A 60 3.79 11.51 3.29
CA LEU A 60 3.07 10.99 4.45
C LEU A 60 2.21 9.81 4.00
N LEU A 61 2.25 8.72 4.75
CA LEU A 61 1.28 7.64 4.67
C LEU A 61 0.50 7.57 5.98
N MET A 62 -0.81 7.42 5.88
CA MET A 62 -1.72 7.24 7.00
C MET A 62 -2.44 5.90 6.84
N LEU A 63 -2.43 5.08 7.88
CA LEU A 63 -3.03 3.75 7.88
C LEU A 63 -3.47 3.39 9.30
N ASN A 64 -4.43 2.47 9.41
CA ASN A 64 -4.82 1.92 10.70
C ASN A 64 -3.69 1.01 11.23
N PRO A 65 -3.27 1.12 12.51
CA PRO A 65 -2.26 0.25 13.11
C PRO A 65 -2.70 -1.20 13.35
N ASP A 66 -4.00 -1.47 13.33
CA ASP A 66 -4.58 -2.80 13.51
C ASP A 66 -4.17 -3.72 12.35
N ASP A 67 -3.95 -5.00 12.62
CA ASP A 67 -3.39 -6.01 11.69
C ASP A 67 -1.93 -5.80 11.20
N TRP A 68 -1.25 -4.71 11.53
CA TRP A 68 0.14 -4.44 11.11
C TRP A 68 1.19 -4.82 12.17
N ARG A 69 2.29 -5.46 11.73
CA ARG A 69 3.44 -5.83 12.57
C ARG A 69 4.52 -4.74 12.50
N GLY A 70 4.64 -4.01 13.61
CA GLY A 70 5.57 -2.90 13.75
C GLY A 70 4.95 -1.58 13.31
N HIS A 71 5.30 -0.50 13.99
CA HIS A 71 4.68 0.80 13.79
C HIS A 71 5.74 1.89 13.63
N PRO A 72 6.60 1.81 12.58
CA PRO A 72 7.57 2.87 12.31
C PRO A 72 6.83 4.20 12.13
N HIS A 73 7.36 5.28 12.68
CA HIS A 73 6.82 6.64 12.46
C HIS A 73 7.47 7.33 11.25
N ARG A 74 8.56 6.77 10.73
CA ARG A 74 9.32 7.27 9.59
C ARG A 74 9.99 6.11 8.88
N ILE A 75 10.02 6.18 7.56
CA ILE A 75 10.76 5.27 6.68
C ILE A 75 11.74 6.11 5.88
N GLU A 76 13.01 5.76 5.97
CA GLU A 76 14.08 6.40 5.21
C GLU A 76 14.16 5.74 3.83
N MET A 77 14.08 6.54 2.78
CA MET A 77 14.36 6.17 1.38
C MET A 77 15.68 6.80 0.96
N ALA A 78 16.23 6.34 -0.16
CA ALA A 78 17.53 6.79 -0.67
C ALA A 78 17.65 8.33 -0.78
N ASP A 79 16.57 9.02 -1.15
CA ASP A 79 16.55 10.48 -1.38
C ASP A 79 15.66 11.26 -0.39
N ARG A 80 14.80 10.56 0.37
CA ARG A 80 13.76 11.22 1.19
C ARG A 80 13.30 10.39 2.37
N SER A 81 12.77 11.05 3.40
CA SER A 81 12.08 10.37 4.49
C SER A 81 10.56 10.45 4.29
N VAL A 82 9.85 9.34 4.41
CA VAL A 82 8.39 9.28 4.40
C VAL A 82 7.89 9.15 5.83
N ARG A 83 7.01 10.06 6.25
CA ARG A 83 6.37 10.00 7.56
C ARG A 83 5.24 8.98 7.53
N ILE A 84 5.11 8.21 8.60
CA ILE A 84 4.03 7.24 8.77
C ILE A 84 3.17 7.67 9.96
N ALA A 85 1.88 7.83 9.73
CA ALA A 85 0.89 8.16 10.73
C ALA A 85 -0.03 6.95 10.96
N TRP A 86 0.00 6.44 12.17
CA TRP A 86 -0.89 5.37 12.62
C TRP A 86 -2.15 5.99 13.19
N VAL A 87 -3.28 5.80 12.50
CA VAL A 87 -4.55 6.45 12.84
C VAL A 87 -5.60 5.38 13.09
N ALA A 88 -5.84 5.06 14.37
CA ALA A 88 -6.81 4.02 14.75
C ALA A 88 -8.26 4.34 14.33
N MET A 89 -8.58 5.63 14.11
CA MET A 89 -9.88 6.07 13.61
C MET A 89 -10.08 5.89 12.11
N LEU A 90 -9.00 5.62 11.36
CA LEU A 90 -9.09 5.35 9.92
C LEU A 90 -9.62 3.93 9.71
N ASP A 91 -10.42 3.71 8.65
CA ASP A 91 -10.83 2.37 8.27
C ASP A 91 -9.61 1.44 8.06
N ARG A 92 -9.68 0.21 8.60
CA ARG A 92 -8.58 -0.78 8.49
C ARG A 92 -8.23 -1.13 7.06
N SER A 93 -9.20 -0.95 6.17
CA SER A 93 -9.08 -1.26 4.76
C SER A 93 -8.66 -0.05 3.93
N VAL A 94 -8.26 1.08 4.53
CA VAL A 94 -7.89 2.30 3.80
C VAL A 94 -6.48 2.74 4.16
N VAL A 95 -5.73 3.14 3.13
CA VAL A 95 -4.41 3.76 3.25
C VAL A 95 -4.44 5.09 2.52
N ILE A 96 -4.00 6.15 3.16
CA ILE A 96 -3.99 7.51 2.59
C ILE A 96 -2.55 7.96 2.42
N GLY A 97 -2.15 8.26 1.20
CA GLY A 97 -0.91 8.95 0.87
C GLY A 97 -1.13 10.44 0.64
N ALA A 98 -0.22 11.27 1.14
CA ALA A 98 -0.17 12.68 0.79
C ALA A 98 1.17 13.01 0.13
N THR A 99 1.11 13.65 -1.03
CA THR A 99 2.28 14.09 -1.80
C THR A 99 2.73 15.49 -1.38
N ALA A 100 3.94 15.88 -1.80
CA ALA A 100 4.47 17.23 -1.58
C ALA A 100 3.61 18.34 -2.20
N GLY A 101 2.93 18.05 -3.32
CA GLY A 101 2.11 19.00 -4.06
C GLY A 101 0.68 19.15 -3.51
N GLY A 102 0.37 18.55 -2.36
CA GLY A 102 -0.98 18.59 -1.77
C GLY A 102 -1.98 17.61 -2.39
N LEU A 103 -1.56 16.81 -3.38
CA LEU A 103 -2.38 15.71 -3.89
C LEU A 103 -2.46 14.61 -2.81
N ARG A 104 -3.70 14.23 -2.51
CA ARG A 104 -4.05 13.08 -1.68
C ARG A 104 -4.31 11.88 -2.59
N ILE A 105 -3.85 10.71 -2.16
CA ILE A 105 -4.01 9.42 -2.83
C ILE A 105 -4.65 8.49 -1.80
N ASP A 106 -5.87 8.04 -2.02
CA ASP A 106 -6.51 7.05 -1.16
C ASP A 106 -6.58 5.67 -1.81
N LEU A 107 -6.03 4.69 -1.10
CA LEU A 107 -5.86 3.33 -1.56
C LEU A 107 -6.70 2.38 -0.71
N GLN A 108 -7.47 1.53 -1.38
CA GLN A 108 -8.13 0.39 -0.76
C GLN A 108 -7.09 -0.68 -0.42
N LEU A 109 -6.88 -0.97 0.86
CA LEU A 109 -6.16 -2.16 1.29
C LEU A 109 -7.01 -3.38 0.96
N MET A 110 -6.53 -4.20 0.03
CA MET A 110 -7.16 -5.44 -0.36
C MET A 110 -6.32 -6.58 0.22
N VAL A 111 -6.60 -6.92 1.47
CA VAL A 111 -5.99 -8.09 2.09
C VAL A 111 -6.61 -9.32 1.42
N PRO A 112 -5.82 -10.22 0.79
CA PRO A 112 -6.39 -11.49 0.37
C PRO A 112 -6.96 -12.14 1.62
N ALA A 113 -8.24 -12.51 1.60
CA ALA A 113 -8.82 -13.31 2.68
C ALA A 113 -7.86 -14.47 2.89
N ALA A 114 -7.21 -14.52 4.06
CA ALA A 114 -6.29 -15.59 4.40
C ALA A 114 -7.00 -16.89 4.06
N GLY A 115 -6.39 -17.67 3.16
CA GLY A 115 -7.06 -18.63 2.29
C GLY A 115 -8.34 -19.21 2.87
N GLY A 116 -9.46 -19.01 2.16
CA GLY A 116 -10.61 -19.86 2.34
C GLY A 116 -10.14 -21.31 2.21
N ALA A 117 -10.04 -22.00 3.34
CA ALA A 117 -10.17 -23.43 3.35
C ALA A 117 -11.61 -23.70 2.85
N ALA A 118 -11.73 -23.88 1.54
CA ALA A 118 -12.86 -24.56 0.96
C ALA A 118 -12.91 -25.95 1.60
N GLY A 119 -13.86 -26.14 2.50
CA GLY A 119 -13.92 -27.35 3.32
C GLY A 119 -15.16 -27.42 4.18
N ARG A 120 -16.35 -27.43 3.56
CA ARG A 120 -17.38 -28.47 3.77
C ARG A 120 -18.61 -28.25 2.91
#